data_AF-A0A929KZV6-F1
#
_entry.id   AF-A0A929KZV6-F1
#
_cell.length_a   1.000
_cell.length_b   1.000
_cell.length_c   1.000
_cell.angle_alpha   90.00
_cell.angle_beta   90.00
_cell.angle_gamma   90.00
#
_symmetry.space_group_name_H-M   'P 1'
#
loop_
_entity.id
_entity.type
_entity.pdbx_description
1 polymer ?
#
loop_
_entity_poly.entity_id
_entity_poly.type
_entity_poly.pdbx_seq_one_letter_code
_entity_poly.pdbx_strand_id
1 'polypeptide(L)'
;MSVLIPSMHRLSTLIFQYYRSLLFHNVMFSLMVGTAAYAIVGKISAGLFLLVKLLGFSAATGHYYYMYRKSYYYYHNAGLSVHRLYLYSFGLDIGMSAIIFTLLLLWYRSV
;
A
#
# COMPACT_ATOMS: atom_id res chain seq x y z
N MET A 1 29.49 -7.29 -13.42
CA MET A 1 28.83 -6.80 -12.20
C MET A 1 27.92 -7.90 -11.67
N SER A 2 28.32 -8.60 -10.61
CA SER A 2 27.50 -9.63 -9.98
C SER A 2 26.30 -8.96 -9.29
N VAL A 3 25.08 -9.27 -9.75
CA VAL A 3 23.84 -8.89 -9.05
C VAL A 3 23.84 -9.62 -7.71
N LEU A 4 24.25 -8.93 -6.65
CA LEU A 4 24.18 -9.44 -5.28
C LEU A 4 22.70 -9.59 -4.94
N ILE A 5 22.21 -10.83 -4.96
CA ILE A 5 20.86 -11.17 -4.54
C ILE A 5 20.77 -10.84 -3.05
N PRO A 6 19.97 -9.84 -2.63
CA PRO A 6 19.82 -9.53 -1.22
C PRO A 6 19.21 -10.75 -0.51
N SER A 7 19.75 -11.08 0.67
CA SER A 7 19.17 -12.12 1.53
C SER A 7 17.70 -11.80 1.83
N MET A 8 16.86 -12.83 1.99
CA MET A 8 15.41 -12.64 2.15
C MET A 8 15.04 -11.71 3.31
N HIS A 9 15.83 -11.73 4.39
CA HIS A 9 15.67 -10.83 5.54
C HIS A 9 15.93 -9.36 5.21
N ARG A 10 16.92 -9.07 4.36
CA ARG A 10 17.21 -7.71 3.91
C ARG A 10 16.11 -7.18 2.99
N LEU A 11 15.56 -8.06 2.14
CA LEU A 11 14.47 -7.74 1.22
C LEU A 11 13.19 -7.35 1.97
N SER A 12 12.79 -8.12 2.98
CA SER A 12 11.59 -7.81 3.80
C SER A 12 11.73 -6.47 4.51
N THR A 13 12.91 -6.19 5.07
CA THR A 13 13.21 -4.92 5.75
C THR A 13 13.07 -3.74 4.80
N LEU A 14 13.61 -3.84 3.58
CA LEU A 14 13.53 -2.78 2.58
C LEU A 14 12.08 -2.54 2.11
N ILE A 15 11.32 -3.61 1.87
CA ILE A 15 9.90 -3.51 1.50
C ILE A 15 9.10 -2.83 2.62
N PHE A 16 9.35 -3.21 3.88
CA PHE A 16 8.68 -2.62 5.02
C PHE A 16 9.03 -1.14 5.20
N GLN A 17 10.30 -0.76 5.05
CA GLN A 17 10.74 0.64 5.11
C GLN A 17 10.12 1.49 4.00
N TYR A 18 10.03 0.95 2.79
CA TYR A 18 9.35 1.61 1.69
C TYR A 18 7.85 1.77 1.97
N TYR A 19 7.18 0.69 2.39
CA TYR A 19 5.76 0.73 2.76
C TYR A 19 5.48 1.71 3.90
N ARG A 20 6.36 1.81 4.90
CA ARG A 20 6.26 2.77 6.00
C ARG A 20 6.19 4.22 5.52
N SER A 21 6.87 4.54 4.42
CA SER A 21 6.83 5.88 3.82
C SER A 21 5.47 6.18 3.17
N LEU A 22 4.77 5.15 2.69
CA LEU A 22 3.44 5.25 2.08
C LEU A 22 2.30 5.03 3.10
N LEU A 23 2.63 4.57 4.31
CA LEU A 23 1.67 4.11 5.31
C LEU A 23 0.61 5.16 5.63
N PHE A 24 1.01 6.41 5.89
CA PHE A 24 0.07 7.47 6.24
C PHE A 24 -0.95 7.72 5.12
N HIS A 25 -0.47 7.81 3.88
CA HIS A 25 -1.33 8.01 2.71
C HIS A 25 -2.29 6.82 2.53
N ASN A 26 -1.76 5.60 2.59
CA ASN A 26 -2.53 4.37 2.42
C ASN A 26 -3.60 4.19 3.50
N VAL A 27 -3.29 4.50 4.75
CA VAL A 27 -4.24 4.47 5.88
C VAL A 27 -5.33 5.52 5.70
N MET A 28 -4.97 6.78 5.41
CA MET A 28 -5.94 7.86 5.18
C MET A 28 -6.87 7.55 4.00
N PHE A 29 -6.32 7.05 2.90
CA PHE A 29 -7.10 6.65 1.74
C PHE A 29 -8.05 5.49 2.07
N SER A 30 -7.59 4.49 2.84
CA SER A 30 -8.42 3.35 3.26
C SER A 30 -9.56 3.77 4.18
N LEU A 31 -9.30 4.69 5.11
CA LEU A 31 -10.33 5.28 5.96
C LEU A 31 -11.37 6.04 5.12
N MET A 32 -10.93 6.90 4.20
CA MET A 32 -11.81 7.66 3.32
C MET A 32 -12.70 6.75 2.46
N VAL A 33 -12.12 5.71 1.85
CA VAL A 33 -12.88 4.74 1.04
C VAL A 33 -13.85 3.94 1.92
N GLY A 34 -13.43 3.56 3.13
CA GLY A 34 -14.28 2.81 4.06
C GLY A 34 -15.48 3.58 4.56
N THR A 35 -15.28 4.83 4.98
CA THR A 35 -16.37 5.69 5.43
C THR A 35 -17.29 6.09 4.27
N ALA A 36 -16.73 6.41 3.09
CA ALA A 36 -17.53 6.73 1.91
C ALA A 36 -18.36 5.53 1.41
N ALA A 37 -17.79 4.32 1.41
CA ALA A 37 -18.51 3.10 1.06
C ALA A 37 -19.72 2.85 1.97
N TYR A 38 -19.55 3.10 3.27
CA TYR A 38 -20.63 2.99 4.24
C TYR A 38 -21.69 4.07 4.05
N ALA A 39 -21.28 5.33 3.88
CA ALA A 39 -22.18 6.48 3.80
C ALA A 39 -23.03 6.54 2.51
N ILE A 40 -22.48 6.12 1.36
CA ILE A 40 -23.11 6.35 0.06
C ILE A 40 -23.88 5.12 -0.45
N VAL A 41 -23.33 3.91 -0.28
CA VAL A 41 -23.83 2.71 -0.97
C VAL A 41 -24.28 1.62 0.00
N GLY A 42 -23.88 1.69 1.28
CA GLY A 42 -24.11 0.65 2.28
C GLY A 42 -23.36 -0.66 2.02
N LYS A 43 -22.88 -0.90 0.78
CA LYS A 43 -22.05 -2.04 0.37
C LYS A 43 -21.16 -1.64 -0.82
N ILE A 44 -19.85 -1.80 -0.69
CA ILE A 44 -18.91 -1.75 -1.82
C ILE A 44 -18.62 -3.18 -2.28
N SER A 45 -18.63 -3.44 -3.59
CA SER A 45 -18.22 -4.75 -4.10
C SER A 45 -16.71 -4.92 -3.94
N ALA A 46 -16.26 -6.14 -3.69
CA ALA A 46 -14.83 -6.43 -3.53
C ALA A 46 -14.01 -6.03 -4.78
N GLY A 47 -14.58 -6.21 -5.98
CA GLY A 47 -13.95 -5.80 -7.23
C GLY A 47 -13.77 -4.28 -7.35
N LEU A 48 -14.81 -3.50 -7.02
CA LEU A 48 -14.72 -2.03 -7.04
C LEU A 48 -13.74 -1.53 -5.99
N PHE A 49 -13.75 -2.13 -4.80
CA PHE A 49 -12.79 -1.82 -3.74
C PHE A 49 -11.35 -2.04 -4.20
N LEU A 50 -11.05 -3.20 -4.81
CA LEU A 50 -9.72 -3.50 -5.34
C LEU A 50 -9.29 -2.51 -6.43
N LEU A 51 -10.19 -2.12 -7.34
CA LEU A 51 -9.90 -1.13 -8.37
C LEU A 51 -9.57 0.24 -7.78
N VAL A 52 -10.38 0.71 -6.83
CA VAL A 52 -10.15 1.99 -6.14
C VAL A 52 -8.82 1.96 -5.38
N LYS A 53 -8.50 0.85 -4.70
CA LYS A 53 -7.22 0.65 -4.02
C LYS A 53 -6.04 0.65 -4.99
N LEU A 54 -6.15 -0.03 -6.13
CA LEU A 54 -5.11 -0.05 -7.15
C LEU A 54 -4.82 1.36 -7.67
N LEU A 55 -5.87 2.15 -7.96
CA LEU A 55 -5.72 3.53 -8.42
C LEU A 55 -5.10 4.44 -7.35
N GLY A 56 -5.59 4.37 -6.11
CA GLY A 56 -5.05 5.14 -4.99
C GLY A 56 -3.58 4.80 -4.71
N PHE A 57 -3.24 3.52 -4.68
CA PHE A 57 -1.87 3.07 -4.48
C PHE A 57 -0.95 3.49 -5.63
N SER A 58 -1.42 3.40 -6.88
CA SER A 58 -0.66 3.83 -8.06
C SER A 58 -0.39 5.34 -8.03
N ALA A 59 -1.39 6.14 -7.65
CA ALA A 59 -1.24 7.59 -7.48
C ALA A 59 -0.23 7.92 -6.36
N ALA A 60 -0.32 7.26 -5.21
CA ALA A 60 0.60 7.43 -4.10
C ALA A 60 2.05 7.09 -4.47
N THR A 61 2.22 5.96 -5.15
CA THR A 61 3.51 5.45 -5.60
C THR A 61 4.11 6.36 -6.67
N GLY A 62 3.30 6.83 -7.63
CA GLY A 62 3.72 7.79 -8.65
C GLY A 62 4.13 9.14 -8.07
N HIS A 63 3.36 9.65 -7.10
CA HIS A 63 3.70 10.87 -6.38
C HIS A 63 5.00 10.71 -5.59
N TYR A 64 5.15 9.59 -4.86
CA TYR A 64 6.37 9.29 -4.11
C TYR A 64 7.59 9.14 -5.03
N TYR A 65 7.42 8.48 -6.18
CA TYR A 65 8.47 8.36 -7.20
C TYR A 65 8.93 9.74 -7.70
N TYR A 66 7.98 10.63 -7.99
CA TYR A 66 8.29 11.97 -8.48
C TYR A 66 9.02 12.82 -7.43
N MET A 67 8.56 12.81 -6.18
CA MET A 67 9.10 13.63 -5.09
C MET A 67 10.41 13.05 -4.51
N TYR A 68 10.54 11.73 -4.43
CA TYR A 68 11.64 11.04 -3.75
C TYR A 68 12.44 10.13 -4.70
N ARG A 69 12.81 10.66 -5.87
CA ARG A 69 13.61 9.92 -6.88
C ARG A 69 14.88 9.28 -6.31
N LYS A 70 15.56 9.94 -5.36
CA LYS A 70 16.76 9.39 -4.69
C LYS A 70 16.46 8.09 -3.94
N SER A 71 15.33 8.03 -3.24
CA SER A 71 14.88 6.81 -2.55
C SER A 71 14.56 5.70 -3.54
N TYR A 72 13.97 6.03 -4.69
CA TYR A 72 13.72 5.04 -5.74
C TYR A 72 15.02 4.40 -6.26
N TYR A 73 16.03 5.22 -6.59
CA TYR A 73 17.33 4.71 -7.02
C TYR A 73 18.05 3.92 -5.93
N TYR A 74 17.84 4.24 -4.65
CA TYR A 74 18.37 3.46 -3.54
C TYR A 74 17.84 2.02 -3.54
N TYR A 75 16.53 1.81 -3.66
CA TYR A 75 15.95 0.47 -3.69
C TYR A 75 16.33 -0.31 -4.96
N HIS A 76 16.47 0.39 -6.09
CA HIS A 76 16.96 -0.22 -7.33
C HIS A 76 18.42 -0.69 -7.21
N ASN A 77 19.29 0.17 -6.68
CA ASN A 77 20.72 -0.14 -6.47
C ASN A 77 20.93 -1.19 -5.39
N ALA A 78 19.96 -1.41 -4.49
CA ALA A 78 19.97 -2.48 -3.49
C ALA A 78 19.64 -3.88 -4.06
N GLY A 79 19.43 -4.00 -5.38
CA GLY A 79 19.16 -5.28 -6.06
C GLY A 79 17.68 -5.69 -6.05
N LEU A 80 16.78 -4.78 -5.64
CA LEU A 80 15.33 -5.01 -5.64
C LEU A 80 14.72 -4.52 -6.96
N SER A 81 14.06 -5.42 -7.68
CA SER A 81 13.26 -5.01 -8.84
C SER A 81 12.08 -4.17 -8.37
N VAL A 82 11.88 -3.02 -9.01
CA VAL A 82 10.81 -2.06 -8.70
C VAL A 82 9.43 -2.71 -8.74
N HIS A 83 9.19 -3.60 -9.71
CA HIS A 83 7.94 -4.36 -9.83
C HIS A 83 7.64 -5.19 -8.57
N ARG A 84 8.65 -5.91 -8.03
CA ARG A 84 8.49 -6.67 -6.78
C ARG A 84 8.24 -5.76 -5.59
N LEU A 85 8.95 -4.63 -5.50
CA LEU A 85 8.75 -3.65 -4.44
C LEU A 85 7.28 -3.19 -4.41
N TYR A 86 6.75 -2.76 -5.56
CA TYR A 86 5.36 -2.31 -5.67
C TYR A 86 4.36 -3.42 -5.41
N LEU A 87 4.59 -4.62 -5.95
CA LEU A 87 3.69 -5.76 -5.74
C LEU A 87 3.59 -6.15 -4.26
N TYR A 88 4.72 -6.27 -3.56
CA TYR A 88 4.72 -6.62 -2.14
C TYR A 88 4.16 -5.49 -1.27
N SER A 89 4.49 -4.23 -1.57
CA SER A 89 3.93 -3.09 -0.85
C SER A 89 2.43 -2.91 -1.08
N PHE A 90 1.92 -3.24 -2.28
CA PHE A 90 0.50 -3.29 -2.54
C PHE A 90 -0.17 -4.43 -1.76
N GLY A 91 0.48 -5.60 -1.66
CA GLY A 91 0.00 -6.69 -0.81
C GLY A 91 -0.14 -6.27 0.66
N LEU A 92 0.86 -5.54 1.20
CA LEU A 92 0.78 -4.96 2.54
C LEU A 92 -0.35 -3.93 2.67
N ASP A 93 -0.54 -3.08 1.65
CA ASP A 93 -1.63 -2.11 1.61
C ASP A 93 -3.01 -2.77 1.67
N ILE A 94 -3.24 -3.82 0.88
CA ILE A 94 -4.48 -4.59 0.90
C ILE A 94 -4.70 -5.25 2.27
N GLY A 95 -3.67 -5.87 2.85
CA GLY A 95 -3.76 -6.46 4.19
C GLY A 95 -4.12 -5.43 5.27
N MET A 96 -3.47 -4.27 5.25
CA MET A 96 -3.77 -3.18 6.19
C MET A 96 -5.18 -2.63 5.97
N SER A 97 -5.61 -2.49 4.71
CA SER A 97 -6.96 -2.01 4.39
C SER A 97 -8.04 -2.96 4.88
N ALA A 98 -7.81 -4.28 4.79
CA ALA A 98 -8.73 -5.29 5.32
C ALA A 98 -8.89 -5.21 6.84
N ILE A 99 -7.78 -4.98 7.57
CA ILE A 99 -7.81 -4.75 9.01
C ILE A 99 -8.62 -3.48 9.33
N ILE A 100 -8.35 -2.36 8.65
CA ILE A 100 -9.07 -1.09 8.86
C ILE A 100 -10.56 -1.27 8.59
N PHE A 101 -10.95 -1.90 7.48
CA PHE A 101 -12.35 -2.15 7.16
C PHE A 101 -13.04 -3.02 8.21
N THR A 102 -12.36 -4.08 8.67
CA THR A 102 -12.90 -4.95 9.74
C THR A 102 -13.14 -4.16 11.02
N LEU A 103 -12.18 -3.32 11.42
CA LEU A 103 -12.32 -2.45 12.60
C LEU A 103 -13.45 -1.43 12.44
N LEU A 104 -13.56 -0.79 11.27
CA LEU A 104 -14.65 0.15 10.97
C LEU A 104 -16.01 -0.56 11.06
N LEU A 105 -16.15 -1.75 10.48
CA LEU A 105 -17.39 -2.53 10.53
C LEU A 105 -17.78 -2.90 11.97
N LEU A 106 -16.81 -3.30 12.80
CA LEU A 106 -17.06 -3.59 14.21
C LEU A 106 -17.49 -2.34 14.98
N TRP A 107 -16.83 -1.21 14.73
CA TRP A 107 -17.19 0.07 15.34
C TRP A 107 -18.61 0.51 14.95
N TYR A 108 -18.95 0.48 13.66
CA TYR A 108 -20.30 0.83 13.18
C TYR A 108 -21.40 -0.07 13.74
N ARG A 109 -21.12 -1.35 14.05
CA ARG A 109 -22.10 -2.23 14.67
C ARG A 109 -22.35 -1.94 16.15
N SER A 110 -21.42 -1.27 16.81
CA SER A 110 -21.50 -0.95 18.24
C SER A 110 -22.20 0.38 18.55
N VAL A 111 -22.43 1.21 17.52
CA VAL A 111 -23.12 2.50 17.58
C VAL A 111 -24.56 2.31 17.11
#